data_AF-A0A1G5WNM5-F1
#
_entry.id   AF-A0A1G5WNM5-F1
#
_cell.length_a   1.000
_cell.length_b   1.000
_cell.length_c   1.000
_cell.angle_alpha   90.00
_cell.angle_beta   90.00
_cell.angle_gamma   90.00
#
_symmetry.space_group_name_H-M   'P 1'
#
loop_
_entity.id
_entity.type
_entity.pdbx_description
1 polymer ?
#
loop_
_entity_poly.entity_id
_entity_poly.type
_entity_poly.pdbx_seq_one_letter_code
_entity_poly.pdbx_strand_id
1 'polypeptide(L)' 'IGFEVMRMLKSHKEPEDNAVYNYILKKEAEGKNKKLSKIAGLNKFLRIYYVRVMEVYQ' A
#
# COMPACT_ATOMS: atom_id res chain seq x y z
N ILE A 1 5.27 6.23 -11.43
CA ILE A 1 4.12 6.79 -10.69
C ILE A 1 3.71 5.93 -9.48
N GLY A 2 2.97 4.82 -9.62
CA GLY A 2 2.44 4.09 -8.46
C GLY A 2 3.49 3.57 -7.46
N PHE A 3 4.66 3.17 -7.96
CA PHE A 3 5.79 2.78 -7.11
C PHE A 3 6.38 3.97 -6.31
N GLU A 4 6.44 5.17 -6.89
CA GLU A 4 6.94 6.37 -6.20
C GLU A 4 5.99 6.79 -5.07
N VAL A 5 4.67 6.64 -5.27
CA VAL A 5 3.66 6.89 -4.22
C VAL A 5 3.91 5.97 -3.02
N MET A 6 4.11 4.67 -3.26
CA MET A 6 4.40 3.71 -2.17
C MET A 6 5.76 3.96 -1.52
N ARG A 7 6.73 4.49 -2.27
CA ARG A 7 8.03 4.90 -1.73
C ARG A 7 7.87 6.13 -0.82
N MET A 8 7.15 7.16 -1.26
CA MET A 8 6.90 8.38 -0.49
C MET A 8 6.14 8.05 0.81
N LEU A 9 5.10 7.23 0.72
CA LEU A 9 4.34 6.72 1.86
C LEU A 9 5.24 6.09 2.93
N LYS A 10 6.24 5.32 2.50
CA LYS A 10 7.19 4.64 3.41
C LYS A 10 8.31 5.54 3.95
N SER A 11 8.54 6.70 3.33
CA SER A 11 9.55 7.68 3.78
C SER A 11 9.05 8.58 4.91
N HIS A 12 7.73 8.60 5.17
CA HIS A 12 7.12 9.40 6.22
C HIS A 12 6.75 8.52 7.42
N LYS A 13 6.35 9.19 8.52
CA LYS A 13 5.78 8.51 9.69
C LYS A 13 4.56 7.70 9.28
N GLU A 14 4.29 6.64 10.03
CA GLU A 14 3.11 5.80 9.84
C GLU A 14 1.84 6.68 9.84
N PRO A 15 1.02 6.63 8.77
CA PRO A 15 -0.22 7.39 8.70
C PRO A 15 -1.30 6.75 9.58
N GLU A 16 -2.38 7.49 9.91
CA GLU A 16 -3.52 6.90 10.64
C GLU A 16 -4.18 5.75 9.86
N ASP A 17 -4.38 5.91 8.55
CA ASP A 17 -4.79 4.81 7.65
C ASP A 17 -3.56 4.00 7.20
N ASN A 18 -3.07 3.17 8.12
CA ASN A 18 -1.83 2.40 7.96
C ASN A 18 -1.99 1.07 7.22
N ALA A 19 -3.17 0.74 6.67
CA ALA A 19 -3.43 -0.59 6.10
C ALA A 19 -2.46 -0.95 4.96
N VAL A 20 -2.13 0.02 4.09
CA VAL A 20 -1.17 -0.16 3.00
C VAL A 20 0.27 -0.15 3.53
N TYR A 21 0.58 0.73 4.48
CA TYR A 21 1.90 0.86 5.11
C TYR A 21 2.33 -0.44 5.79
N ASN A 22 1.44 -0.98 6.63
CA ASN A 22 1.65 -2.23 7.37
C ASN A 22 1.75 -3.44 6.44
N TYR A 23 1.00 -3.43 5.33
CA TYR A 23 1.12 -4.48 4.32
C TYR A 23 2.50 -4.47 3.61
N ILE A 24 3.03 -3.28 3.29
CA ILE A 24 4.39 -3.16 2.72
C ILE A 24 5.43 -3.67 3.71
N LEU A 25 5.36 -3.27 4.98
CA LEU A 25 6.25 -3.75 6.04
C LEU A 25 6.21 -5.27 6.19
N LYS A 26 5.00 -5.85 6.21
CA LYS A 26 4.82 -7.30 6.25
C LYS A 26 5.51 -7.98 5.06
N LYS A 27 5.36 -7.44 3.85
CA LYS A 27 6.02 -8.01 2.65
C LYS A 27 7.54 -7.87 2.68
N GLU A 28 8.07 -6.79 3.24
CA GLU A 28 9.51 -6.65 3.48
C GLU A 28 10.01 -7.66 4.53
N ALA A 29 9.24 -7.90 5.60
CA ALA A 29 9.57 -8.89 6.64
C ALA A 29 9.49 -10.35 6.14
N GLU A 30 8.61 -10.64 5.17
CA GLU A 30 8.55 -11.94 4.46
C GLU A 30 9.78 -12.18 3.54
N GLY A 31 10.75 -11.27 3.50
CA GLY A 31 11.96 -11.38 2.67
C GLY A 31 11.76 -10.97 1.21
N LYS A 32 10.62 -10.38 0.84
CA LYS A 32 10.44 -9.88 -0.52
C LYS A 32 11.31 -8.67 -0.78
N ASN A 33 11.82 -8.58 -2.01
CA ASN A 33 12.57 -7.42 -2.48
C ASN A 33 11.76 -6.12 -2.25
N LYS A 34 12.41 -5.07 -1.72
CA LYS A 34 11.82 -3.75 -1.46
C LYS A 34 11.01 -3.18 -2.62
N LYS A 35 11.38 -3.48 -3.88
CA LYS A 35 10.61 -3.07 -5.07
C LYS A 35 9.28 -3.82 -5.17
N LEU A 36 9.32 -5.14 -5.00
CA LEU A 36 8.13 -6.01 -5.04
C LEU A 36 7.19 -5.73 -3.87
N SER A 37 7.72 -5.44 -2.68
CA SER A 37 6.90 -5.08 -1.52
C SER A 37 6.11 -3.79 -1.76
N LYS A 38 6.70 -2.80 -2.43
CA LYS A 38 6.01 -1.55 -2.82
C LYS A 38 4.97 -1.78 -3.92
N ILE A 39 5.23 -2.65 -4.90
CA ILE A 39 4.22 -3.05 -5.90
C ILE A 39 3.05 -3.78 -5.22
N ALA A 40 3.33 -4.65 -4.24
CA ALA A 40 2.30 -5.32 -3.47
C ALA A 40 1.46 -4.32 -2.64
N GLY A 41 2.10 -3.29 -2.07
CA GLY A 41 1.43 -2.16 -1.43
C GLY A 41 0.47 -1.43 -2.39
N LEU A 42 0.92 -1.15 -3.61
CA LEU A 42 0.08 -0.52 -4.63
C LEU A 42 -1.15 -1.37 -4.97
N ASN A 43 -0.97 -2.69 -5.13
CA ASN A 43 -2.09 -3.60 -5.40
C ASN A 43 -3.09 -3.64 -4.23
N LYS A 44 -2.61 -3.57 -2.99
CA LYS A 44 -3.47 -3.48 -1.80
C LYS A 44 -4.23 -2.15 -1.78
N PHE A 45 -3.55 -1.04 -2.08
CA PHE A 45 -4.16 0.29 -2.20
C PHE A 45 -5.30 0.30 -3.22
N LEU A 46 -5.06 -0.21 -4.43
CA LEU A 46 -6.08 -0.25 -5.49
C LEU A 46 -7.31 -1.08 -5.10
N ARG A 47 -7.12 -2.19 -4.38
CA ARG A 47 -8.25 -2.97 -3.86
C ARG A 47 -9.08 -2.21 -2.83
N ILE A 48 -8.43 -1.52 -1.88
CA ILE A 48 -9.11 -0.69 -0.88
C ILE A 48 -9.86 0.44 -1.58
N TYR A 49 -9.20 1.12 -2.53
CA TYR A 49 -9.81 2.18 -3.31
C TYR A 49 -11.06 1.69 -4.05
N TYR A 50 -10.95 0.56 -4.75
CA TYR A 50 -12.08 -0.01 -5.48
C TYR A 50 -13.26 -0.33 -4.56
N VAL A 51 -13.03 -0.97 -3.41
CA VAL A 51 -14.11 -1.28 -2.45
C VAL A 51 -14.80 -0.01 -1.96
N ARG A 52 -14.03 1.01 -1.53
CA ARG A 52 -14.58 2.29 -1.07
C ARG A 52 -15.38 3.00 -2.14
N VAL A 53 -14.94 2.95 -3.39
CA VAL A 53 -15.66 3.54 -4.52
C VAL A 53 -16.96 2.78 -4.76
N MET A 54 -16.93 1.45 -4.75
CA MET A 54 -18.13 0.63 -4.95
C MET A 54 -19.18 0.85 -3.84
N GLU A 55 -18.76 1.04 -2.59
CA GLU A 55 -19.66 1.35 -1.46
C GLU A 55 -20.44 2.66 -1.65
N VAL A 56 -19.90 3.63 -2.39
CA VAL A 56 -20.59 4.91 -2.70
C VAL A 56 -21.63 4.76 -3.81
N TYR A 57 -21.49 3.75 -4.68
CA TYR A 57 -22.40 3.48 -5.78
C TYR A 57 -23.44 2.39 -5.49
N GLN A 58 -23.45 1.84 -4.27
CA GLN A 58 -24.50 0.93 -3.79
C GLN A 58 -25.72 1.69 -3.29
#